data_AF-A0A6P7H3S8-F1
#
_entry.id   AF-A0A6P7H3S8-F1
#
_cell.length_a   1.000
_cell.length_b   1.000
_cell.length_c   1.000
_cell.angle_alpha   90.00
_cell.angle_beta   90.00
_cell.angle_gamma   90.00
#
_symmetry.space_group_name_H-M   'P 1'
#
loop_
_entity.id
_entity.type
_entity.pdbx_description
1 polymer ?
#
loop_
_entity_poly.entity_id
_entity_poly.type
_entity_poly.pdbx_seq_one_letter_code
_entity_poly.pdbx_strand_id
1 'polypeptide(L)'
;MFESFLSNIGKKFRNKQNSSSGHLNRQMAPAIGIDLGTTYSCVGVFQHGKVEIIVNDHGNRTTPSYIAFTDTECLIGDSAKDKVDINPSNTIFGAKRLIGRRFDDGAVQSDMKHWPFEVVNHAGKPKIKVTHKGKEKSFSPEEVSSMVLTKMKEIAEAYLGKNVTNAVITVPVYFNESQRQATKYAGHLAGLQVPMFIFIKVQL
;
A
#
# COMPACT_ATOMS: atom_id res chain seq x y z
N MET A 1 1.13 -15.66 8.32
CA MET A 1 1.59 -14.46 9.06
C MET A 1 0.57 -13.32 8.98
N PHE A 2 0.08 -12.96 7.78
CA PHE A 2 -0.95 -11.93 7.60
C PHE A 2 -2.29 -12.21 8.31
N GLU A 3 -2.79 -13.45 8.29
CA GLU A 3 -4.03 -13.81 9.02
C GLU A 3 -3.88 -13.66 10.55
N SER A 4 -2.72 -14.04 11.09
CA SER A 4 -2.39 -13.82 12.50
C SER A 4 -2.33 -12.32 12.83
N PHE A 5 -1.79 -11.50 11.90
CA PHE A 5 -1.81 -10.04 11.98
C PHE A 5 -3.24 -9.48 12.04
N LEU A 6 -4.12 -9.88 11.11
CA LEU A 6 -5.51 -9.42 11.10
C LEU A 6 -6.29 -9.90 12.33
N SER A 7 -5.99 -11.10 12.86
CA SER A 7 -6.62 -11.60 14.08
C SER A 7 -6.21 -10.76 15.30
N ASN A 8 -4.93 -10.39 15.40
CA ASN A 8 -4.44 -9.51 16.45
C ASN A 8 -5.04 -8.09 16.35
N ILE A 9 -5.20 -7.57 15.13
CA ILE A 9 -5.93 -6.32 14.89
C ILE A 9 -7.38 -6.44 15.37
N GLY A 10 -8.08 -7.51 14.95
CA GLY A 10 -9.46 -7.78 15.35
C GLY A 10 -9.65 -7.81 16.87
N LYS A 11 -8.77 -8.53 17.58
CA LYS A 11 -8.75 -8.58 19.05
C LYS A 11 -8.53 -7.19 19.67
N LYS A 12 -7.61 -6.39 19.12
CA LYS A 12 -7.29 -5.05 19.63
C LYS A 12 -8.43 -4.05 19.42
N PHE A 13 -9.10 -4.08 18.25
CA PHE A 13 -10.28 -3.25 18.00
C PHE A 13 -11.47 -3.66 18.85
N ARG A 14 -11.68 -4.97 19.10
CA ARG A 14 -12.72 -5.46 20.03
C ARG A 14 -12.51 -4.95 21.44
N ASN A 15 -11.28 -5.00 21.96
CA ASN A 15 -10.98 -4.51 23.30
C ASN A 15 -11.21 -3.00 23.43
N LYS A 16 -10.98 -2.23 22.36
CA LYS A 16 -11.26 -0.79 22.33
C LYS A 16 -12.77 -0.47 22.36
N GLN A 17 -13.61 -1.30 21.73
CA GLN A 17 -15.08 -1.19 21.81
C GLN A 17 -15.59 -1.47 23.23
N ASN A 18 -15.01 -2.44 23.94
CA ASN A 18 -15.41 -2.81 25.30
C ASN A 18 -14.94 -1.83 26.39
N SER A 19 -13.93 -0.99 26.12
CA SER A 19 -13.39 -0.02 27.08
C SER A 19 -14.09 1.34 27.08
N SER A 20 -14.95 1.62 26.09
CA SER A 20 -15.70 2.88 25.98
C SER A 20 -17.13 2.71 26.49
N SER A 21 -17.27 2.50 27.80
CA SER A 21 -18.55 2.54 28.51
C SER A 21 -18.92 4.00 28.83
N GLY A 22 -19.49 4.69 27.84
CA GLY A 22 -20.07 6.03 28.02
C GLY A 22 -19.95 6.91 26.78
N HIS A 23 -21.10 7.32 26.25
CA HIS A 23 -21.35 8.26 25.14
C HIS A 23 -21.29 7.72 23.69
N LEU A 24 -22.50 7.75 23.09
CA LEU A 24 -22.87 7.67 21.67
C LEU A 24 -22.33 6.47 20.88
N ASN A 25 -23.28 5.71 20.32
CA ASN A 25 -23.08 4.56 19.45
C ASN A 25 -22.46 5.02 18.10
N ARG A 26 -21.24 5.54 18.13
CA ARG A 26 -20.46 5.82 16.93
C ARG A 26 -20.05 4.47 16.39
N GLN A 27 -20.82 3.92 15.44
CA GLN A 27 -20.36 2.78 14.65
C GLN A 27 -18.98 3.15 14.12
N MET A 28 -17.93 2.55 14.70
CA MET A 28 -16.58 2.79 14.20
C MET A 28 -16.58 2.29 12.76
N ALA A 29 -16.24 3.18 11.83
CA ALA A 29 -16.10 2.81 10.44
C ALA A 29 -15.19 1.57 10.35
N PRO A 30 -15.53 0.57 9.52
CA PRO A 30 -14.79 -0.69 9.45
C PRO A 30 -13.31 -0.42 9.31
N ALA A 31 -12.52 -1.02 10.20
CA ALA A 31 -11.07 -0.98 10.07
C ALA A 31 -10.63 -2.17 9.21
N ILE A 32 -9.86 -1.87 8.15
CA ILE A 32 -9.20 -2.90 7.35
C ILE A 32 -7.74 -3.04 7.78
N GLY A 33 -7.17 -4.22 7.56
CA GLY A 33 -5.72 -4.40 7.63
C GLY A 33 -5.17 -4.61 6.23
N ILE A 34 -4.10 -3.90 5.91
CA ILE A 34 -3.43 -3.95 4.61
C ILE A 34 -2.00 -4.43 4.81
N ASP A 35 -1.63 -5.50 4.13
CA ASP A 35 -0.21 -5.81 3.90
C ASP A 35 0.23 -5.12 2.63
N LEU A 36 0.98 -4.02 2.77
CA LEU A 36 1.54 -3.32 1.62
C LEU A 36 2.86 -3.99 1.27
N GLY A 37 2.86 -5.07 0.50
CA GLY A 37 4.09 -5.79 0.17
C GLY A 37 4.87 -5.18 -1.00
N THR A 38 6.14 -5.59 -1.16
CA THR A 38 7.01 -5.10 -2.24
C THR A 38 6.54 -5.56 -3.62
N THR A 39 6.05 -6.79 -3.73
CA THR A 39 5.61 -7.41 -5.00
C THR A 39 4.11 -7.57 -5.07
N TYR A 40 3.49 -7.97 -3.96
CA TYR A 40 2.05 -8.14 -3.83
C TYR A 40 1.58 -7.50 -2.55
N SER A 41 0.38 -6.96 -2.57
CA SER A 41 -0.35 -6.46 -1.41
C SER A 41 -1.59 -7.31 -1.18
N CYS A 42 -2.10 -7.28 0.04
CA CYS A 42 -3.40 -7.88 0.35
C CYS A 42 -4.15 -7.05 1.37
N VAL A 43 -5.47 -7.21 1.36
CA VAL A 43 -6.38 -6.51 2.27
C VAL A 43 -7.32 -7.50 2.91
N GLY A 44 -7.58 -7.31 4.20
CA GLY A 44 -8.55 -8.11 4.92
C GLY A 44 -9.27 -7.32 5.99
N VAL A 45 -10.34 -7.91 6.48
CA VAL A 45 -11.23 -7.33 7.48
C VAL A 45 -11.47 -8.34 8.60
N PHE A 46 -11.71 -7.84 9.80
CA PHE A 46 -12.13 -8.67 10.92
C PHE A 46 -13.63 -8.49 11.17
N GLN A 47 -14.43 -9.51 10.89
CA GLN A 47 -15.88 -9.51 11.10
C GLN A 47 -16.34 -10.88 11.59
N HIS A 48 -17.46 -10.91 12.31
CA HIS A 48 -18.04 -12.16 12.83
C HIS A 48 -17.05 -13.03 13.61
N GLY A 49 -16.11 -12.40 14.32
CA GLY A 49 -15.10 -13.08 15.12
C GLY A 49 -13.96 -13.74 14.33
N LYS A 50 -13.91 -13.57 13.00
CA LYS A 50 -12.87 -14.15 12.14
C LYS A 50 -12.23 -13.11 11.23
N VAL A 51 -11.07 -13.48 10.72
CA VAL A 51 -10.37 -12.74 9.67
C VAL A 51 -10.90 -13.20 8.32
N GLU A 52 -11.21 -12.26 7.45
CA GLU A 52 -11.57 -12.51 6.06
C GLU A 52 -10.59 -11.78 5.14
N ILE A 53 -9.91 -12.53 4.28
CA ILE A 53 -9.06 -11.97 3.21
C ILE A 53 -9.95 -11.68 2.02
N ILE A 54 -9.92 -10.43 1.54
CA ILE A 54 -10.83 -9.98 0.49
C ILE A 54 -10.22 -10.31 -0.86
N VAL A 55 -11.07 -10.84 -1.75
CA VAL A 55 -10.73 -11.16 -3.13
C VAL A 55 -10.86 -9.90 -3.99
N ASN A 56 -9.89 -9.63 -4.86
CA ASN A 56 -9.94 -8.50 -5.78
C ASN A 56 -10.88 -8.77 -6.97
N ASP A 57 -11.03 -7.78 -7.83
CA ASP A 57 -11.84 -7.84 -9.06
C ASP A 57 -11.36 -8.86 -10.10
N HIS A 58 -10.18 -9.46 -9.90
CA HIS A 58 -9.61 -10.53 -10.74
C HIS A 58 -9.73 -11.92 -10.09
N GLY A 59 -10.40 -12.04 -8.93
CA GLY A 59 -10.56 -13.33 -8.25
C GLY A 59 -9.36 -13.72 -7.36
N ASN A 60 -8.38 -12.84 -7.16
CA ASN A 60 -7.16 -13.10 -6.40
C ASN A 60 -7.24 -12.55 -4.97
N ARG A 61 -6.64 -13.28 -4.00
CA ARG A 61 -6.51 -12.83 -2.59
C ARG A 61 -5.33 -11.90 -2.35
N THR A 62 -4.46 -11.75 -3.34
CA THR A 62 -3.35 -10.82 -3.37
C THR A 62 -3.41 -10.04 -4.66
N THR A 63 -2.97 -8.79 -4.63
CA THR A 63 -2.96 -7.90 -5.79
C THR A 63 -1.52 -7.44 -6.02
N PRO A 64 -0.98 -7.52 -7.24
CA PRO A 64 0.35 -7.01 -7.53
C PRO A 64 0.53 -5.56 -7.08
N SER A 65 1.66 -5.24 -6.46
CA SER A 65 2.06 -3.87 -6.11
C SER A 65 2.65 -3.16 -7.35
N TYR A 66 1.87 -3.12 -8.42
CA TYR A 66 2.23 -2.61 -9.75
C TYR A 66 1.35 -1.44 -10.13
N ILE A 67 1.93 -0.43 -10.76
CA ILE A 67 1.25 0.74 -11.32
C ILE A 67 1.74 0.93 -12.74
N ALA A 68 0.86 0.99 -13.73
CA ALA A 68 1.23 1.27 -15.12
C ALA A 68 0.55 2.55 -15.60
N PHE A 69 1.34 3.51 -16.05
CA PHE A 69 0.84 4.71 -16.69
C PHE A 69 0.77 4.49 -18.20
N THR A 70 -0.41 4.71 -18.78
CA THR A 70 -0.64 4.65 -20.23
C THR A 70 -0.97 6.04 -20.77
N ASP A 71 -1.27 6.17 -22.06
CA ASP A 71 -1.74 7.43 -22.64
C ASP A 71 -3.18 7.79 -22.25
N THR A 72 -3.93 6.88 -21.64
CA THR A 72 -5.34 7.10 -21.31
C THR A 72 -5.58 7.10 -19.81
N GLU A 73 -4.94 6.19 -19.09
CA GLU A 73 -5.28 5.83 -17.72
C GLU A 73 -4.08 5.44 -16.87
N CYS A 74 -4.34 5.24 -15.58
CA CYS A 74 -3.41 4.68 -14.62
C CYS A 74 -3.97 3.33 -14.18
N LEU A 75 -3.31 2.25 -14.56
CA LEU A 75 -3.66 0.89 -14.19
C LEU A 75 -2.95 0.52 -12.89
N ILE A 76 -3.60 -0.25 -12.04
CA ILE A 76 -3.06 -0.69 -10.74
C ILE A 76 -3.38 -2.17 -10.53
N GLY A 77 -2.45 -2.95 -9.97
CA GLY A 77 -2.68 -4.36 -9.68
C GLY A 77 -2.42 -5.27 -10.86
N ASP A 78 -3.30 -6.26 -11.05
CA ASP A 78 -3.17 -7.27 -12.11
C ASP A 78 -3.10 -6.61 -13.50
N SER A 79 -4.00 -5.67 -13.79
CA SER A 79 -4.02 -4.97 -15.08
C SER A 79 -2.75 -4.14 -15.35
N ALA A 80 -2.04 -3.68 -14.31
CA ALA A 80 -0.75 -3.00 -14.46
C ALA A 80 0.39 -3.98 -14.71
N LYS A 81 0.38 -5.12 -14.02
CA LYS A 81 1.38 -6.17 -14.19
C LYS A 81 1.40 -6.72 -15.62
N ASP A 82 0.23 -6.84 -16.25
CA ASP A 82 0.09 -7.28 -17.63
C ASP A 82 0.72 -6.31 -18.66
N LYS A 83 1.10 -5.09 -18.24
CA LYS A 83 1.76 -4.11 -19.10
C LYS A 83 3.28 -4.16 -19.05
N VAL A 84 3.88 -4.92 -18.14
CA VAL A 84 5.33 -4.85 -17.89
C VAL A 84 6.17 -5.17 -19.13
N ASP A 85 5.74 -6.12 -19.97
CA ASP A 85 6.50 -6.53 -21.16
C ASP A 85 6.36 -5.53 -22.32
N ILE A 86 5.24 -4.82 -22.41
CA ILE A 86 4.91 -3.93 -23.53
C ILE A 86 5.09 -2.44 -23.21
N ASN A 87 5.11 -2.07 -21.93
CA ASN A 87 5.27 -0.71 -21.43
C ASN A 87 6.19 -0.70 -20.19
N PRO A 88 7.42 -1.22 -20.28
CA PRO A 88 8.28 -1.45 -19.12
C PRO A 88 8.72 -0.16 -18.42
N SER A 89 8.99 0.91 -19.17
CA SER A 89 9.49 2.19 -18.62
C SER A 89 8.44 2.98 -17.85
N ASN A 90 7.14 2.69 -18.05
CA ASN A 90 6.03 3.34 -17.35
C ASN A 90 5.25 2.37 -16.45
N THR A 91 5.76 1.14 -16.26
CA THR A 91 5.20 0.14 -15.35
C THR A 91 6.08 0.02 -14.12
N ILE A 92 5.64 0.63 -13.03
CA ILE A 92 6.35 0.74 -11.77
C ILE A 92 6.04 -0.45 -10.88
N PHE A 93 7.08 -1.03 -10.29
CA PHE A 93 6.99 -2.05 -9.25
C PHE A 93 8.14 -1.86 -8.24
N GLY A 94 8.03 -2.48 -7.07
CA GLY A 94 9.10 -2.42 -6.07
C GLY A 94 9.27 -1.06 -5.39
N ALA A 95 8.30 -0.14 -5.51
CA ALA A 95 8.34 1.20 -4.90
C ALA A 95 8.61 1.18 -3.38
N LYS A 96 8.21 0.11 -2.69
CA LYS A 96 8.50 -0.12 -1.26
C LYS A 96 10.01 -0.16 -0.95
N ARG A 97 10.86 -0.45 -1.93
CA ARG A 97 12.33 -0.43 -1.78
C ARG A 97 12.88 1.00 -1.69
N LEU A 98 12.18 1.96 -2.29
CA LEU A 98 12.55 3.38 -2.33
C LEU A 98 11.96 4.21 -1.18
N ILE A 99 10.83 3.76 -0.62
CA ILE A 99 10.06 4.55 0.35
C ILE A 99 10.91 4.96 1.56
N GLY A 100 10.89 6.25 1.89
CA GLY A 100 11.64 6.83 3.02
C GLY A 100 13.17 6.81 2.90
N ARG A 101 13.74 6.46 1.75
CA ARG A 101 15.19 6.50 1.48
C ARG A 101 15.63 7.77 0.78
N ARG A 102 16.93 8.05 0.84
CA ARG A 102 17.59 9.10 0.05
C ARG A 102 18.01 8.55 -1.31
N PHE A 103 18.10 9.42 -2.31
CA PHE A 103 18.48 9.03 -3.66
C PHE A 103 19.88 8.40 -3.70
N ASP A 104 20.82 8.92 -2.91
CA ASP A 104 22.22 8.48 -2.82
C ASP A 104 22.45 7.28 -1.88
N ASP A 105 21.39 6.67 -1.34
CA ASP A 105 21.49 5.43 -0.56
C ASP A 105 22.03 4.30 -1.47
N GLY A 106 23.06 3.58 -1.00
CA GLY A 106 23.69 2.49 -1.77
C GLY A 106 22.71 1.40 -2.20
N ALA A 107 21.67 1.11 -1.40
CA ALA A 107 20.63 0.17 -1.76
C ALA A 107 19.75 0.70 -2.92
N VAL A 108 19.43 2.00 -2.91
CA VAL A 108 18.69 2.66 -4.00
C VAL A 108 19.51 2.64 -5.29
N GLN A 109 20.78 3.03 -5.22
CA GLN A 109 21.69 3.01 -6.36
C GLN A 109 21.90 1.61 -6.94
N SER A 110 21.90 0.58 -6.10
CA SER A 110 21.97 -0.81 -6.54
C SER A 110 20.66 -1.26 -7.21
N ASP A 111 19.51 -1.03 -6.57
CA ASP A 111 18.21 -1.47 -7.09
C ASP A 111 17.87 -0.77 -8.44
N MET A 112 18.25 0.51 -8.61
CA MET A 112 18.04 1.27 -9.85
C MET A 112 18.65 0.64 -11.10
N LYS A 113 19.69 -0.18 -10.97
CA LYS A 113 20.33 -0.88 -12.10
C LYS A 113 19.47 -2.00 -12.67
N HIS A 114 18.44 -2.43 -11.94
CA HIS A 114 17.61 -3.57 -12.27
C HIS A 114 16.18 -3.18 -12.67
N TRP A 115 15.83 -1.88 -12.60
CA TRP A 115 14.52 -1.41 -12.99
C TRP A 115 14.51 -0.89 -14.43
N PRO A 116 13.42 -1.15 -15.18
CA PRO A 116 13.25 -0.61 -16.53
C PRO A 116 12.76 0.84 -16.56
N PHE A 117 12.28 1.37 -15.43
CA PHE A 117 11.80 2.74 -15.28
C PHE A 117 12.87 3.64 -14.65
N GLU A 118 12.80 4.93 -14.95
CA GLU A 118 13.78 5.90 -14.50
C GLU A 118 13.48 6.39 -13.07
N VAL A 119 14.50 6.43 -12.22
CA VAL A 119 14.44 7.08 -10.91
C VAL A 119 15.38 8.28 -10.93
N VAL A 120 14.82 9.46 -10.66
CA VAL A 120 15.53 10.76 -10.70
C VAL A 120 15.72 11.32 -9.30
N ASN A 121 16.79 12.11 -9.14
CA ASN A 121 17.06 12.84 -7.91
C ASN A 121 16.26 14.15 -7.88
N HIS A 122 15.46 14.34 -6.85
CA HIS A 122 14.78 15.59 -6.58
C HIS A 122 15.12 16.06 -5.16
N ALA A 123 16.08 16.99 -5.06
CA ALA A 123 16.56 17.54 -3.78
C ALA A 123 16.99 16.45 -2.78
N GLY A 124 17.71 15.42 -3.25
CA GLY A 124 18.21 14.31 -2.44
C GLY A 124 17.20 13.17 -2.23
N LYS A 125 15.97 13.29 -2.73
CA LYS A 125 14.93 12.25 -2.64
C LYS A 125 14.72 11.57 -3.99
N PRO A 126 14.52 10.24 -4.03
CA PRO A 126 14.20 9.56 -5.27
C PRO A 126 12.77 9.89 -5.71
N LYS A 127 12.58 10.12 -7.01
CA LYS A 127 11.27 10.16 -7.66
C LYS A 127 11.29 9.24 -8.88
N ILE A 128 10.20 8.53 -9.12
CA ILE A 128 10.04 7.67 -10.29
C ILE A 128 9.46 8.51 -11.42
N LYS A 129 10.18 8.57 -12.54
CA LYS A 129 9.79 9.34 -13.71
C LYS A 129 9.05 8.43 -14.70
N VAL A 130 7.91 8.90 -15.19
CA VAL A 130 7.07 8.20 -16.17
C VAL A 130 6.52 9.18 -17.19
N THR A 131 6.14 8.68 -18.36
CA THR A 131 5.34 9.39 -19.35
C THR A 131 3.89 8.97 -19.22
N HIS A 132 3.01 9.94 -19.06
CA HIS A 132 1.57 9.71 -18.99
C HIS A 132 0.85 10.78 -19.80
N LYS A 133 0.00 10.38 -20.75
CA LYS A 133 -0.73 11.30 -21.64
C LYS A 133 0.24 12.21 -22.42
N GLY A 134 1.33 11.64 -22.94
CA GLY A 134 2.38 12.38 -23.65
C GLY A 134 3.15 13.40 -22.80
N LYS A 135 3.01 13.41 -21.47
CA LYS A 135 3.73 14.33 -20.57
C LYS A 135 4.57 13.57 -19.57
N GLU A 136 5.80 14.03 -19.37
CA GLU A 136 6.65 13.53 -18.30
C GLU A 136 6.10 13.96 -16.94
N LYS A 137 6.06 13.01 -16.00
CA LYS A 137 5.68 13.21 -14.62
C LYS A 137 6.68 12.49 -13.73
N SER A 138 6.85 12.99 -12.51
CA SER A 138 7.68 12.35 -11.49
C SER A 138 6.88 12.16 -10.21
N PHE A 139 6.85 10.94 -9.68
CA PHE A 139 6.12 10.60 -8.46
C PHE A 139 7.10 10.18 -7.37
N SER A 140 6.84 10.61 -6.15
CA SER A 140 7.50 10.08 -4.97
C SER A 140 7.10 8.61 -4.73
N PRO A 141 7.96 7.79 -4.08
CA PRO A 141 7.60 6.44 -3.67
C PRO A 141 6.33 6.37 -2.82
N GLU A 142 6.05 7.41 -2.03
CA GLU A 142 4.86 7.56 -1.21
C GLU A 142 3.61 7.75 -2.07
N GLU A 143 3.66 8.59 -3.11
CA GLU A 143 2.56 8.74 -4.06
C GLU A 143 2.28 7.44 -4.80
N VAL A 144 3.31 6.74 -5.29
CA VAL A 144 3.15 5.44 -5.94
C VAL A 144 2.54 4.40 -4.99
N SER A 145 3.04 4.34 -3.75
CA SER A 145 2.49 3.42 -2.73
C SER A 145 1.05 3.79 -2.37
N SER A 146 0.69 5.08 -2.40
CA SER A 146 -0.68 5.53 -2.15
C SER A 146 -1.65 5.03 -3.20
N MET A 147 -1.24 4.92 -4.47
CA MET A 147 -2.08 4.34 -5.54
C MET A 147 -2.41 2.87 -5.25
N VAL A 148 -1.42 2.08 -4.80
CA VAL A 148 -1.65 0.69 -4.37
C VAL A 148 -2.61 0.64 -3.17
N LEU A 149 -2.42 1.52 -2.18
CA LEU A 149 -3.30 1.59 -1.00
C LEU A 149 -4.73 2.02 -1.36
N THR A 150 -4.90 2.92 -2.33
CA THR A 150 -6.21 3.27 -2.89
C THR A 150 -6.88 2.05 -3.51
N LYS A 151 -6.16 1.25 -4.30
CA LYS A 151 -6.72 0.00 -4.85
C LYS A 151 -7.11 -0.99 -3.75
N MET A 152 -6.31 -1.11 -2.69
CA MET A 152 -6.65 -1.98 -1.54
C MET A 152 -7.90 -1.48 -0.81
N LYS A 153 -8.06 -0.17 -0.68
CA LYS A 153 -9.27 0.45 -0.14
C LYS A 153 -10.48 0.18 -1.03
N GLU A 154 -10.39 0.39 -2.33
CA GLU A 154 -11.48 0.13 -3.29
C GLU A 154 -11.96 -1.32 -3.25
N ILE A 155 -11.02 -2.28 -3.21
CA ILE A 155 -11.34 -3.72 -3.06
C ILE A 155 -12.14 -3.96 -1.77
N ALA A 156 -11.72 -3.35 -0.66
CA ALA A 156 -12.43 -3.49 0.60
C ALA A 156 -13.80 -2.79 0.60
N GLU A 157 -13.92 -1.60 0.00
CA GLU A 157 -15.18 -0.86 -0.10
C GLU A 157 -16.20 -1.61 -0.96
N ALA A 158 -15.77 -2.21 -2.07
CA ALA A 158 -16.60 -3.06 -2.91
C ALA A 158 -17.11 -4.29 -2.16
N TYR A 159 -16.26 -4.94 -1.36
CA TYR A 159 -16.64 -6.08 -0.52
C TYR A 159 -17.61 -5.70 0.61
N LEU A 160 -17.38 -4.54 1.25
CA LEU A 160 -18.13 -4.10 2.43
C LEU A 160 -19.41 -3.33 2.11
N GLY A 161 -19.57 -2.85 0.87
CA GLY A 161 -20.68 -2.01 0.45
C GLY A 161 -20.72 -0.62 1.12
N LYS A 162 -19.58 -0.14 1.64
CA LYS A 162 -19.48 1.14 2.36
C LYS A 162 -18.06 1.71 2.33
N ASN A 163 -17.94 3.00 2.57
CA ASN A 163 -16.66 3.70 2.61
C ASN A 163 -15.76 3.24 3.77
N VAL A 164 -14.46 3.12 3.50
CA VAL A 164 -13.43 2.72 4.46
C VAL A 164 -12.45 3.86 4.67
N THR A 165 -12.35 4.32 5.92
CA THR A 165 -11.45 5.40 6.31
C THR A 165 -10.37 4.97 7.29
N ASN A 166 -10.52 3.84 7.98
CA ASN A 166 -9.54 3.38 8.97
C ASN A 166 -8.77 2.19 8.45
N ALA A 167 -7.44 2.26 8.49
CA ALA A 167 -6.59 1.14 8.11
C ALA A 167 -5.42 0.95 9.08
N VAL A 168 -5.05 -0.31 9.28
CA VAL A 168 -3.74 -0.68 9.83
C VAL A 168 -2.88 -1.18 8.69
N ILE A 169 -1.71 -0.55 8.51
CA ILE A 169 -0.77 -0.91 7.43
C ILE A 169 0.45 -1.61 8.05
N THR A 170 0.90 -2.67 7.40
CA THR A 170 2.10 -3.41 7.81
C THR A 170 3.37 -2.72 7.30
N VAL A 171 4.43 -2.78 8.10
CA VAL A 171 5.78 -2.39 7.68
C VAL A 171 6.79 -3.44 8.15
N PRO A 172 7.89 -3.68 7.42
CA PRO A 172 8.94 -4.58 7.90
C PRO A 172 9.53 -4.11 9.23
N VAL A 173 9.91 -5.05 10.11
CA VAL A 173 10.56 -4.74 11.39
C VAL A 173 11.82 -3.88 11.21
N TYR A 174 12.58 -4.11 10.13
CA TYR A 174 13.82 -3.38 9.84
C TYR A 174 13.60 -1.98 9.26
N PHE A 175 12.36 -1.54 9.01
CA PHE A 175 12.13 -0.16 8.57
C PHE A 175 12.58 0.81 9.67
N ASN A 176 13.25 1.88 9.27
CA ASN A 176 13.56 2.99 10.19
C ASN A 176 12.37 3.96 10.29
N GLU A 177 12.53 5.02 11.08
CA GLU A 177 11.45 5.98 11.31
C GLU A 177 11.04 6.76 10.05
N SER A 178 12.00 7.14 9.20
CA SER A 178 11.71 7.80 7.92
C SER A 178 10.81 6.93 7.04
N GLN A 179 11.12 5.64 6.92
CA GLN A 179 10.34 4.69 6.11
C GLN A 179 8.95 4.43 6.69
N ARG A 180 8.83 4.38 8.03
CA ARG A 180 7.53 4.32 8.71
C ARG A 180 6.67 5.55 8.40
N GLN A 181 7.22 6.76 8.60
CA GLN A 181 6.47 8.00 8.35
C GLN A 181 6.09 8.15 6.88
N ALA A 182 6.98 7.79 5.96
CA ALA A 182 6.69 7.78 4.53
C ALA A 182 5.55 6.81 4.17
N THR A 183 5.53 5.61 4.77
CA THR A 183 4.41 4.66 4.59
C THR A 183 3.10 5.22 5.18
N LYS A 184 3.18 5.97 6.29
CA LYS A 184 2.01 6.60 6.93
C LYS A 184 1.41 7.65 6.00
N TYR A 185 2.31 8.46 5.43
CA TYR A 185 1.97 9.50 4.49
C TYR A 185 1.33 8.94 3.23
N ALA A 186 1.83 7.83 2.68
CA ALA A 186 1.18 7.12 1.59
C ALA A 186 -0.26 6.69 1.93
N GLY A 187 -0.50 6.21 3.16
CA GLY A 187 -1.85 5.92 3.64
C GLY A 187 -2.75 7.15 3.71
N HIS A 188 -2.22 8.29 4.19
CA HIS A 188 -2.96 9.54 4.21
C HIS A 188 -3.31 10.05 2.80
N LEU A 189 -2.39 9.94 1.83
CA LEU A 189 -2.64 10.27 0.43
C LEU A 189 -3.75 9.39 -0.19
N ALA A 190 -3.86 8.13 0.24
CA ALA A 190 -4.95 7.22 -0.15
C ALA A 190 -6.29 7.49 0.56
N GLY A 191 -6.37 8.55 1.38
CA GLY A 191 -7.57 8.86 2.16
C GLY A 191 -7.84 7.87 3.30
N LEU A 192 -6.78 7.24 3.83
CA LEU A 192 -6.84 6.36 5.00
C LEU A 192 -6.28 7.07 6.23
N GLN A 193 -6.96 6.90 7.35
CA GLN A 193 -6.47 7.19 8.68
C GLN A 193 -5.66 5.98 9.15
N VAL A 194 -4.36 6.19 9.36
CA VAL A 194 -3.41 5.15 9.80
C VAL A 194 -3.01 5.44 11.25
N PRO A 195 -3.83 5.03 12.25
CA PRO A 195 -3.54 5.33 13.65
C PRO A 195 -2.34 4.54 14.20
N MET A 196 -1.92 3.48 13.51
CA MET A 196 -0.89 2.56 14.01
C MET A 196 -0.26 1.76 12.87
N PHE A 197 1.02 1.45 13.03
CA PHE A 197 1.72 0.42 12.26
C PHE A 197 1.81 -0.88 13.05
N ILE A 198 1.85 -2.00 12.33
CA ILE A 198 2.30 -3.26 12.89
C ILE A 198 3.54 -3.72 12.14
N PHE A 199 4.56 -4.08 12.91
CA PHE A 199 5.81 -4.59 12.39
C PHE A 199 5.69 -6.06 12.02
N ILE A 200 5.96 -6.39 10.77
CA ILE A 200 6.00 -7.76 10.29
C ILE A 200 7.46 -8.20 10.12
N LYS A 201 7.81 -9.36 10.68
CA LYS A 201 9.06 -10.05 10.35
C LYS A 201 8.93 -10.59 8.94
N VAL A 202 9.63 -9.99 7.98
CA VAL A 202 9.79 -10.62 6.67
C VAL A 202 10.69 -11.83 6.89
N GLN A 203 10.18 -13.05 6.65
CA GLN A 203 11.06 -14.19 6.42
C GLN A 203 11.70 -13.96 5.05
N LEU A 204 12.99 -13.67 5.05
CA LEU A 204 13.83 -13.68 3.84
C LEU A 204 13.97 -15.11 3.34
#